data_AF-A0A914RKC5-F1
#
_entry.id   AF-A0A914RKC5-F1
#
_cell.length_a   1.000
_cell.length_b   1.000
_cell.length_c   1.000
_cell.angle_alpha   90.00
_cell.angle_beta   90.00
_cell.angle_gamma   90.00
#
_symmetry.space_group_name_H-M   'P 1'
#
loop_
_entity.id
_entity.type
_entity.pdbx_description
1 polymer ?
#
loop_
_entity_poly.entity_id
_entity_poly.type
_entity_poly.pdbx_seq_one_letter_code
_entity_poly.pdbx_strand_id
1 'polypeptide(L)'
;MLFTSPLLDAKVLARGRTVYPKKMFFSEILPLCSKNKVSARRMRVAGSSCTQELQALFGCLKKWEFDDKPCAKQHQAYMICVNETEKLIEEYKRAAEKVSFFVNVD
;
A
#
# COMPACT_ATOMS: atom_id res chain seq x y z
N MET A 1 37.55 11.05 -47.15
CA MET A 1 36.32 10.23 -47.20
C MET A 1 35.26 10.95 -46.38
N LEU A 2 34.31 11.59 -47.04
CA LEU A 2 33.19 12.29 -46.40
C LEU A 2 31.99 11.35 -46.44
N PHE A 3 31.62 10.76 -45.32
CA PHE A 3 30.39 9.99 -45.18
C PHE A 3 29.19 10.93 -45.12
N THR A 4 28.78 11.47 -46.28
CA THR A 4 27.49 12.14 -46.42
C THR A 4 26.42 11.07 -46.67
N SER A 5 25.90 10.50 -45.59
CA SER A 5 24.76 9.59 -45.66
C SER A 5 23.52 10.36 -46.14
N PRO A 6 22.81 9.91 -47.19
CA PRO A 6 21.58 10.57 -47.68
C PRO A 6 20.36 10.28 -46.78
N LEU A 7 20.58 9.71 -45.59
CA LEU A 7 19.51 9.27 -44.68
C LEU A 7 18.77 10.42 -43.98
N LEU A 8 19.27 11.66 -44.10
CA LEU A 8 18.72 12.84 -43.44
C LEU A 8 18.41 13.97 -44.44
N ASP A 9 18.11 13.64 -45.70
CA ASP A 9 17.59 14.65 -46.62
C ASP A 9 16.15 15.01 -46.23
N ALA A 10 15.97 16.21 -45.68
CA ALA A 10 14.70 16.74 -45.20
C ALA A 10 13.59 16.70 -46.29
N LYS A 11 13.97 16.71 -47.57
CA LYS A 11 13.03 16.63 -48.69
C LYS A 11 12.42 15.24 -48.89
N VAL A 12 13.09 14.17 -48.44
CA VAL A 12 12.58 12.79 -48.51
C VAL A 12 11.63 12.50 -47.34
N LEU A 13 11.93 13.03 -46.14
CA LEU A 13 11.04 12.92 -44.97
C LEU A 13 9.72 13.70 -45.15
N ALA A 14 9.71 14.75 -45.97
CA ALA A 14 8.54 15.57 -46.23
C ALA A 14 7.43 14.88 -47.08
N ARG A 15 7.75 13.77 -47.77
CA ARG A 15 6.79 13.02 -48.60
C ARG A 15 6.32 11.70 -47.98
N GLY A 16 6.85 11.33 -46.82
CA GLY A 16 6.47 10.11 -46.10
C GLY A 16 5.38 10.36 -45.07
N ARG A 17 4.53 9.35 -44.84
CA ARG A 17 3.57 9.31 -43.72
C ARG A 17 4.29 9.74 -42.43
N THR A 18 3.62 10.55 -41.61
CA THR A 18 4.18 11.03 -40.33
C THR A 18 4.68 9.84 -39.52
N VAL A 19 5.92 9.93 -39.01
CA VAL A 19 6.52 8.90 -38.13
C VAL A 19 5.64 8.66 -36.91
N TYR A 20 4.95 9.70 -36.47
CA TYR A 20 4.01 9.67 -35.36
C TYR A 20 2.56 9.50 -35.83
N PRO A 21 1.72 8.79 -35.06
CA PRO A 21 0.33 8.60 -35.41
C PRO A 21 -0.46 9.91 -35.34
N LYS A 22 -1.48 10.05 -36.19
CA LYS A 22 -2.34 11.25 -36.24
C LYS A 22 -3.23 11.41 -34.99
N LYS A 23 -3.47 10.32 -34.26
CA LYS A 23 -4.25 10.29 -33.02
C LYS A 23 -3.48 9.51 -31.98
N MET A 24 -3.24 10.12 -30.83
CA MET A 24 -2.63 9.49 -29.67
C MET A 24 -3.74 8.91 -28.79
N PHE A 25 -3.77 7.59 -28.63
CA PHE A 25 -4.76 6.91 -27.80
C PHE A 25 -4.29 6.69 -26.36
N PHE A 26 -2.98 6.73 -26.15
CA PHE A 26 -2.35 6.48 -24.87
C PHE A 26 -1.12 7.37 -24.73
N SER A 27 -0.98 7.97 -23.56
CA SER A 27 0.20 8.74 -23.16
C SER A 27 0.80 8.09 -21.94
N GLU A 28 2.06 7.67 -22.06
CA GLU A 28 2.81 7.07 -20.98
C GLU A 28 3.11 8.12 -19.90
N ILE A 29 2.58 7.91 -18.69
CA ILE A 29 2.95 8.69 -17.51
C ILE A 29 4.28 8.17 -16.93
N LEU A 30 4.52 6.88 -17.07
CA LEU A 30 5.75 6.19 -16.70
C LEU A 30 6.27 5.45 -17.92
N PRO A 31 7.59 5.35 -18.09
CA PRO A 31 8.17 4.64 -19.23
C PRO A 31 7.68 3.19 -19.25
N LEU A 32 7.32 2.68 -20.42
CA LEU A 32 6.97 1.27 -20.64
C LEU A 32 8.21 0.36 -20.55
N CYS A 33 8.80 0.30 -19.36
CA CYS A 33 9.93 -0.54 -19.04
C CYS A 33 9.62 -1.36 -17.79
N SER A 34 10.13 -2.59 -17.75
CA SER A 34 10.04 -3.41 -16.54
C SER A 34 10.87 -2.79 -15.42
N LYS A 35 10.41 -2.95 -14.18
CA LYS A 35 11.16 -2.56 -12.99
C LYS A 35 11.94 -3.77 -12.47
N ASN A 36 13.14 -3.53 -11.95
CA ASN A 36 13.93 -4.58 -11.29
C ASN A 36 13.34 -5.02 -9.93
N LYS A 37 12.28 -4.38 -9.46
CA LYS A 37 11.60 -4.67 -8.19
C LYS A 37 10.12 -4.89 -8.46
N VAL A 38 9.53 -5.87 -7.77
CA VAL A 38 8.09 -6.16 -7.81
C VAL A 38 7.36 -5.39 -6.72
N SER A 39 6.09 -5.05 -6.94
CA SER A 39 5.26 -4.51 -5.87
C SER A 39 5.03 -5.59 -4.82
N ALA A 40 5.56 -5.40 -3.61
CA ALA A 40 5.30 -6.31 -2.51
C ALA A 40 3.81 -6.31 -2.15
N ARG A 41 3.26 -7.50 -1.86
CA ARG A 41 1.90 -7.63 -1.35
C ARG A 41 1.82 -6.91 -0.02
N ARG A 42 0.96 -5.89 0.09
CA ARG A 42 0.64 -5.26 1.38
C ARG A 42 -0.16 -6.27 2.21
N MET A 43 0.53 -6.98 3.10
CA MET A 43 -0.13 -7.78 4.13
C MET A 43 -0.69 -6.80 5.15
N ARG A 44 -2.01 -6.74 5.29
CA ARG A 44 -2.60 -6.10 6.47
C ARG A 44 -2.37 -7.04 7.64
N VAL A 45 -1.83 -6.52 8.74
CA VAL A 45 -1.74 -7.29 9.99
C VAL A 45 -3.15 -7.74 10.34
N ALA A 46 -3.33 -9.04 10.51
CA ALA A 46 -4.58 -9.61 11.00
C ALA A 46 -4.70 -9.33 12.50
N GLY A 47 -4.85 -8.06 12.87
CA GLY A 47 -5.35 -7.71 14.19
C GLY A 47 -6.83 -8.04 14.22
N SER A 48 -7.28 -8.82 15.22
CA SER A 48 -8.69 -8.85 15.57
C SER A 48 -9.11 -7.40 15.88
N SER A 49 -10.18 -6.91 15.28
CA SER A 49 -10.54 -5.49 15.43
C SER A 49 -11.11 -5.14 16.82
N CYS A 50 -10.96 -6.01 17.84
CA CYS A 50 -11.57 -5.95 19.18
C CYS A 50 -13.03 -5.45 19.22
N THR A 51 -13.73 -5.48 18.08
CA THR A 51 -15.02 -4.82 17.88
C THR A 51 -16.13 -5.58 18.56
N GLN A 52 -16.00 -6.91 18.68
CA GLN A 52 -16.95 -7.76 19.41
C GLN A 52 -16.95 -7.44 20.90
N GLU A 53 -15.78 -7.39 21.53
CA GLU A 53 -15.62 -7.04 22.95
C GLU A 53 -16.06 -5.60 23.22
N LEU A 54 -15.72 -4.68 22.30
CA LEU A 54 -16.15 -3.28 22.40
C LEU A 54 -17.68 -3.14 22.30
N GLN A 55 -18.33 -3.92 21.43
CA GLN A 55 -19.79 -3.94 21.31
C GLN A 55 -20.45 -4.52 22.56
N ALA A 56 -19.87 -5.55 23.18
CA ALA A 56 -20.33 -6.10 24.45
C ALA A 56 -20.21 -5.09 25.61
N LEU A 57 -19.11 -4.35 25.65
CA LEU A 57 -18.89 -3.26 26.62
C LEU A 57 -19.93 -2.15 26.47
N PHE A 58 -20.16 -1.65 25.25
CA PHE A 58 -21.20 -0.64 25.00
C PHE A 58 -22.61 -1.14 25.31
N GLY A 59 -22.90 -2.42 25.04
CA GLY A 59 -24.18 -3.03 25.40
C GLY A 59 -24.43 -3.09 26.90
N CYS A 60 -23.37 -3.20 27.70
CA CYS A 60 -23.44 -3.19 29.16
C CYS A 60 -23.50 -1.76 29.71
N LEU A 61 -22.67 -0.83 29.22
CA LEU A 61 -22.73 0.59 29.59
C LEU A 61 -24.10 1.21 29.36
N LYS A 62 -24.76 0.86 28.23
CA LYS A 62 -26.11 1.32 27.91
C LYS A 62 -27.17 0.88 28.93
N LYS A 63 -26.98 -0.26 29.61
CA LYS A 63 -27.94 -0.78 30.60
C LYS A 63 -27.82 -0.12 31.97
N TRP A 64 -26.65 0.44 32.28
CA TRP A 64 -26.31 0.95 33.61
C TRP A 64 -26.01 2.46 33.60
N GLU A 65 -26.58 3.21 32.65
CA GLU A 65 -26.35 4.67 32.52
C GLU A 65 -24.86 5.08 32.49
N PHE A 66 -24.02 4.24 31.89
CA PHE A 66 -22.56 4.41 31.80
C PHE A 66 -21.80 4.32 33.13
N ASP A 67 -22.38 3.68 34.15
CA ASP A 67 -21.67 3.38 35.38
C ASP A 67 -20.72 2.17 35.14
N ASP A 68 -19.41 2.39 35.27
CA ASP A 68 -18.38 1.39 34.90
C ASP A 68 -18.29 0.20 35.87
N LYS A 69 -18.73 0.38 37.12
CA LYS A 69 -18.62 -0.62 38.20
C LYS A 69 -19.26 -1.98 37.85
N PRO A 70 -20.51 -2.06 37.33
CA PRO A 70 -21.11 -3.32 36.89
C PRO A 70 -20.48 -3.90 35.61
N CYS A 71 -19.71 -3.10 34.85
CA CYS A 71 -19.22 -3.46 33.53
C CYS A 71 -17.76 -3.95 33.50
N ALA A 72 -17.13 -4.10 34.67
CA ALA A 72 -15.72 -4.49 34.82
C ALA A 72 -15.33 -5.76 34.05
N LYS A 73 -16.22 -6.75 33.95
CA LYS A 73 -15.94 -8.00 33.20
C LYS A 73 -15.77 -7.76 31.70
N GLN A 74 -16.66 -6.97 31.10
CA GLN A 74 -16.59 -6.65 29.67
C GLN A 74 -15.44 -5.68 29.38
N HIS A 75 -15.15 -4.80 30.34
CA HIS A 75 -14.00 -3.91 30.24
C HIS A 75 -12.68 -4.69 30.27
N GLN A 76 -12.53 -5.68 31.16
CA GLN A 76 -11.36 -6.55 31.19
C GLN A 76 -11.20 -7.35 29.90
N ALA A 77 -12.27 -7.94 29.36
CA ALA A 77 -12.23 -8.68 28.11
C ALA A 77 -11.76 -7.80 26.93
N TYR A 78 -12.27 -6.56 26.85
CA TYR A 78 -11.81 -5.58 25.87
C TYR A 78 -10.31 -5.25 26.02
N MET A 79 -9.85 -4.96 27.25
CA MET A 79 -8.45 -4.61 27.51
C MET A 79 -7.48 -5.76 27.23
N ILE A 80 -7.89 -7.01 27.43
CA ILE A 80 -7.10 -8.20 27.05
C ILE A 80 -6.90 -8.23 25.53
N CYS A 81 -7.98 -8.07 24.76
CA CYS A 81 -7.90 -8.04 23.31
C CYS A 81 -6.99 -6.91 22.81
N VAL A 82 -7.13 -5.70 23.36
CA VAL A 82 -6.30 -4.55 22.96
C VAL A 82 -4.82 -4.84 23.22
N ASN A 83 -4.47 -5.30 24.42
CA ASN A 83 -3.08 -5.63 24.77
C ASN A 83 -2.47 -6.71 23.86
N GLU A 84 -3.25 -7.71 23.46
CA GLU A 84 -2.80 -8.73 22.52
C GLU A 84 -2.56 -8.14 21.13
N THR A 85 -3.49 -7.31 20.64
CA THR A 85 -3.34 -6.66 19.33
C THR A 85 -2.15 -5.70 19.29
N GLU A 86 -1.89 -4.95 20.36
CA GLU A 86 -0.73 -4.05 20.47
C GLU A 86 0.59 -4.84 20.36
N LYS A 87 0.71 -5.98 21.06
CA LYS A 87 1.87 -6.87 20.95
C LYS A 87 2.08 -7.37 19.52
N LEU A 88 1.02 -7.82 18.87
CA LEU A 88 1.08 -8.28 17.47
C LEU A 88 1.50 -7.17 16.52
N ILE A 89 1.02 -5.93 16.74
CA ILE A 89 1.41 -4.76 15.96
C ILE A 89 2.89 -4.42 16.18
N GLU A 90 3.38 -4.49 17.42
CA GLU A 90 4.79 -4.27 17.72
C GLU A 90 5.69 -5.31 17.06
N GLU A 91 5.33 -6.59 17.14
CA GLU A 91 6.05 -7.67 16.47
C GLU A 91 6.09 -7.46 14.96
N TYR A 92 4.96 -7.07 14.37
CA TYR A 92 4.90 -6.75 12.95
C TYR A 92 5.76 -5.54 12.60
N LYS A 93 5.76 -4.47 13.40
CA LYS A 93 6.63 -3.30 13.19
C LYS A 93 8.10 -3.68 13.23
N ARG A 94 8.51 -4.50 14.21
CA ARG A 94 9.90 -5.00 14.31
C ARG A 94 10.28 -5.88 13.12
N ALA A 95 9.36 -6.73 12.65
CA ALA A 95 9.59 -7.54 11.45
C ALA A 95 9.68 -6.67 10.18
N ALA A 96 8.81 -5.66 10.06
CA ALA A 96 8.82 -4.71 8.94
C ALA A 96 10.09 -3.86 8.91
N GLU A 97 10.60 -3.43 10.07
CA GLU A 97 11.87 -2.70 10.19
C GLU A 97 13.05 -3.55 9.68
N LYS A 98 13.14 -4.82 10.11
CA LYS A 98 14.15 -5.77 9.62
C LYS A 98 14.08 -5.99 8.12
N VAL A 99 12.87 -6.11 7.56
CA VAL A 99 12.67 -6.25 6.11
C VAL A 99 13.04 -4.95 5.38
N SER A 100 12.70 -3.78 5.93
CA SER A 100 13.06 -2.49 5.34
C SER A 100 14.57 -2.24 5.34
N PHE A 101 15.30 -2.79 6.31
CA PHE A 101 16.76 -2.76 6.33
C PHE A 101 17.36 -3.58 5.17
N PHE A 102 16.82 -4.78 4.87
CA PHE A 102 17.26 -5.57 3.72
C PHE A 102 16.96 -4.89 2.37
N VAL A 103 15.82 -4.21 2.22
CA VAL A 103 15.43 -3.55 0.95
C VAL A 103 16.27 -2.30 0.64
N ASN A 104 16.90 -1.68 1.63
CA ASN A 104 17.73 -0.47 1.47
C ASN A 104 19.23 -0.75 1.33
N VAL A 105 19.67 -2.01 1.49
CA VAL A 105 21.08 -2.42 1.32
C VAL A 105 21.36 -2.96 -0.10
N ASP A 106 20.33 -3.11 -0.94
CA ASP A 106 20.40 -3.50 -2.38
C ASP A 106 19.93 -2.40 -3.37
#